data_AF-A0A0G0Q0X5-F1
#
_entry.id   AF-A0A0G0Q0X5-F1
#
_cell.length_a   1.000
_cell.length_b   1.000
_cell.length_c   1.000
_cell.angle_alpha   90.00
_cell.angle_beta   90.00
_cell.angle_gamma   90.00
#
_symmetry.space_group_name_H-M   'P 1'
#
loop_
_entity.id
_entity.type
_entity.pdbx_description
1 polymer ?
#
loop_
_entity_poly.entity_id
_entity_poly.type
_entity_poly.pdbx_seq_one_letter_code
_entity_poly.pdbx_strand_id
1 'polypeptide(L)'
;MTLIIILIILTSLIESTIVPFPLTLPVVLALSIVSERQLFLLAFLSGIISDLLTGNSLGLTSVYFLIISLLIFLYRKKFRSQAFLYLLPFTFISVLIYNFLVYMELDILFSFFSTIISVPFIIIVFIFWEKTGSSKLKVA
;
A
#
# COMPACT_ATOMS: atom_id res chain seq x y z
N MET A 1 -0.07 -4.61 15.52
CA MET A 1 0.54 -3.27 15.31
C MET A 1 2.04 -3.39 15.04
N THR A 2 2.83 -3.95 15.95
CA THR A 2 4.28 -4.19 15.76
C THR A 2 4.61 -4.91 14.44
N LEU A 3 3.92 -6.00 14.11
CA LEU A 3 4.16 -6.75 12.88
C LEU A 3 3.87 -5.94 11.59
N ILE A 4 2.89 -5.05 11.61
CA ILE A 4 2.57 -4.18 10.46
C ILE A 4 3.70 -3.15 10.25
N ILE A 5 4.21 -2.59 11.34
CA ILE A 5 5.35 -1.66 11.29
C ILE A 5 6.59 -2.38 10.74
N ILE A 6 6.86 -3.60 11.21
CA ILE A 6 7.95 -4.45 10.70
C ILE A 6 7.76 -4.70 9.20
N LEU A 7 6.54 -5.02 8.76
CA LEU A 7 6.24 -5.27 7.36
C LEU A 7 6.51 -4.02 6.50
N ILE A 8 6.07 -2.84 6.94
CA ILE A 8 6.32 -1.55 6.25
C ILE A 8 7.83 -1.33 6.11
N ILE A 9 8.58 -1.43 7.22
CA ILE A 9 10.03 -1.23 7.22
C ILE A 9 10.72 -2.23 6.29
N LEU A 10 10.34 -3.51 6.33
CA LEU A 10 10.91 -4.53 5.45
C LEU A 10 10.63 -4.22 3.98
N THR A 11 9.40 -3.85 3.64
CA THR A 11 9.07 -3.47 2.25
C THR A 11 9.83 -2.24 1.79
N SER A 12 9.99 -1.21 2.64
CA SER A 12 10.77 -0.02 2.33
C SER A 12 12.26 -0.34 2.13
N LEU A 13 12.81 -1.24 2.95
CA LEU A 13 14.21 -1.66 2.81
C LEU A 13 14.44 -2.42 1.51
N ILE A 14 13.55 -3.37 1.17
CA ILE A 14 13.63 -4.12 -0.09
C ILE A 14 13.52 -3.18 -1.29
N GLU A 15 12.58 -2.22 -1.23
CA GLU A 15 12.38 -1.18 -2.25
C GLU A 15 13.65 -0.31 -2.43
N SER A 16 14.34 0.03 -1.35
CA SER A 16 15.58 0.83 -1.42
C SER A 16 16.82 0.07 -1.92
N THR A 17 16.84 -1.27 -1.84
CA THR A 17 18.09 -2.05 -2.01
C THR A 17 18.06 -3.05 -3.14
N ILE A 18 16.95 -3.78 -3.32
CA ILE A 18 16.91 -4.96 -4.18
C ILE A 18 16.08 -4.68 -5.43
N VAL A 19 14.98 -3.93 -5.30
CA VAL A 19 14.05 -3.77 -6.41
C VAL A 19 13.48 -2.35 -6.48
N PRO A 20 13.49 -1.68 -7.64
CA PRO A 20 12.94 -0.34 -7.81
C PRO A 20 11.40 -0.28 -7.75
N PHE A 21 10.73 -1.34 -7.26
CA PHE A 21 9.27 -1.38 -7.17
C PHE A 21 8.81 -0.71 -5.88
N PRO A 22 7.76 0.14 -5.91
CA PRO A 22 7.17 0.72 -4.71
C PRO A 22 6.38 -0.33 -3.92
N LEU A 23 7.07 -1.24 -3.23
CA LEU A 23 6.49 -2.37 -2.49
C LEU A 23 5.77 -1.92 -1.21
N THR A 24 6.13 -0.75 -0.69
CA THR A 24 5.47 -0.11 0.45
C THR A 24 4.03 0.29 0.12
N LEU A 25 3.80 0.80 -1.09
CA LEU A 25 2.49 1.25 -1.56
C LEU A 25 1.40 0.17 -1.43
N PRO A 26 1.52 -1.03 -2.01
CA PRO A 26 0.47 -2.05 -1.94
C PRO A 26 0.19 -2.54 -0.51
N VAL A 27 1.19 -2.53 0.38
CA VAL A 27 0.97 -2.79 1.81
C VAL A 27 0.08 -1.71 2.42
N VAL A 28 0.36 -0.43 2.15
CA VAL A 28 -0.46 0.69 2.59
C VAL A 28 -1.88 0.62 2.02
N LEU A 29 -2.04 0.23 0.75
CA LEU A 29 -3.36 0.05 0.14
C LEU A 29 -4.17 -1.06 0.82
N ALA A 30 -3.55 -2.22 1.05
CA ALA A 30 -4.20 -3.33 1.75
C ALA A 30 -4.58 -2.94 3.18
N LEU A 31 -3.68 -2.27 3.91
CA LEU A 31 -3.96 -1.74 5.25
C LEU A 31 -5.10 -0.72 5.23
N SER A 32 -5.24 0.06 4.15
CA SER A 32 -6.27 1.08 4.03
C SER A 32 -7.69 0.50 3.92
N ILE A 33 -7.84 -0.74 3.45
CA ILE A 33 -9.14 -1.43 3.43
C ILE A 33 -9.54 -1.92 4.83
N VAL A 34 -8.51 -2.24 5.61
CA VAL A 34 -8.58 -3.15 6.74
C VAL A 34 -8.59 -2.39 8.07
N SER A 35 -7.77 -1.36 8.20
CA SER A 35 -7.62 -0.54 9.42
C SER A 35 -8.43 0.75 9.33
N GLU A 36 -9.11 1.15 10.43
CA GLU A 36 -9.89 2.40 10.46
C GLU A 36 -9.24 3.49 11.33
N ARG A 37 -8.68 3.13 12.50
CA ARG A 37 -8.27 4.12 13.51
C ARG A 37 -6.95 4.82 13.24
N GLN A 38 -6.03 4.18 12.53
CA GLN A 38 -4.65 4.67 12.37
C GLN A 38 -4.19 4.68 10.91
N LEU A 39 -5.13 4.52 9.98
CA LEU A 39 -4.88 4.40 8.54
C LEU A 39 -4.07 5.57 7.99
N PHE A 40 -4.50 6.81 8.25
CA PHE A 40 -3.83 8.00 7.74
C PHE A 40 -2.46 8.22 8.36
N LEU A 41 -2.33 7.98 9.67
CA LEU A 41 -1.04 8.12 10.36
C LEU A 41 -0.03 7.07 9.87
N LEU A 42 -0.47 5.82 9.68
CA LEU A 42 0.38 4.76 9.14
C LEU A 42 0.78 5.05 7.70
N ALA A 43 -0.15 5.49 6.84
CA ALA A 43 0.13 5.87 5.46
C ALA A 43 1.12 7.04 5.36
N PHE A 44 0.96 8.05 6.21
CA PHE A 44 1.86 9.19 6.27
C PHE A 44 3.28 8.78 6.70
N LEU A 45 3.39 8.04 7.81
CA LEU A 45 4.68 7.58 8.33
C LEU A 45 5.37 6.61 7.38
N SER A 46 4.62 5.70 6.74
CA SER A 46 5.21 4.77 5.77
C SER A 46 5.78 5.50 4.56
N GLY A 47 5.15 6.59 4.12
CA GLY A 47 5.73 7.45 3.08
C GLY A 47 7.02 8.10 3.54
N ILE A 48 7.05 8.70 4.75
CA ILE A 48 8.27 9.34 5.27
C ILE A 48 9.41 8.33 5.33
N ILE A 49 9.14 7.13 5.83
CA ILE A 49 10.12 6.04 5.91
C ILE A 49 10.59 5.64 4.51
N SER A 50 9.67 5.54 3.54
CA SER A 50 10.03 5.20 2.15
C SER A 50 10.93 6.27 1.53
N ASP A 51 10.57 7.55 1.64
CA ASP A 51 11.37 8.67 1.12
C ASP A 51 12.77 8.68 1.72
N LEU A 52 12.88 8.50 3.05
CA LEU A 52 14.16 8.48 3.75
C LEU A 52 15.08 7.34 3.28
N LEU A 53 14.52 6.16 3.00
CA LEU A 53 15.30 4.98 2.60
C LEU A 53 15.65 4.98 1.11
N THR A 54 14.76 5.51 0.27
CA THR A 54 14.95 5.55 -1.20
C THR A 54 15.72 6.79 -1.67
N GLY A 55 15.90 7.79 -0.81
CA GLY A 55 16.55 9.05 -1.16
C GLY A 55 15.67 9.97 -2.01
N ASN A 56 14.35 9.74 -2.03
CA ASN A 56 13.38 10.58 -2.72
C ASN A 56 13.13 11.89 -1.96
N SER A 57 12.47 12.84 -2.62
CA SER A 57 12.07 14.10 -2.00
C SER A 57 11.14 13.86 -0.81
N LEU A 58 11.56 14.32 0.38
CA LEU A 58 10.85 14.10 1.62
C LEU A 58 9.41 14.64 1.57
N GLY A 59 8.45 13.76 1.83
CA GLY A 59 7.03 14.05 1.93
C GLY A 59 6.24 13.80 0.65
N LEU A 60 6.88 13.56 -0.50
CA LEU A 60 6.17 13.28 -1.75
C LEU A 60 5.42 11.95 -1.65
N THR A 61 6.10 10.86 -1.26
CA THR A 61 5.42 9.57 -1.07
C THR A 61 4.38 9.65 0.04
N SER A 62 4.63 10.40 1.12
CA SER A 62 3.68 10.57 2.23
C SER A 62 2.37 11.19 1.79
N VAL A 63 2.43 12.29 1.03
CA VAL A 63 1.23 12.95 0.49
C VAL A 63 0.53 12.01 -0.47
N TYR A 64 1.28 11.32 -1.33
CA TYR A 64 0.71 10.37 -2.26
C TYR A 64 -0.03 9.22 -1.55
N PHE A 65 0.60 8.58 -0.57
CA PHE A 65 0.00 7.52 0.22
C PHE A 65 -1.24 8.00 0.96
N LEU A 66 -1.21 9.21 1.55
CA LEU A 66 -2.38 9.80 2.18
C LEU A 66 -3.55 9.97 1.20
N ILE A 67 -3.29 10.49 -0.01
CA ILE A 67 -4.32 10.68 -1.04
C ILE A 67 -4.94 9.34 -1.44
N ILE A 68 -4.12 8.34 -1.71
CA ILE A 68 -4.62 7.03 -2.13
C ILE A 68 -5.37 6.33 -0.99
N SER A 69 -4.85 6.39 0.24
CA SER A 69 -5.54 5.91 1.44
C SER A 69 -6.88 6.61 1.66
N LEU A 70 -6.96 7.92 1.39
CA LEU A 70 -8.21 8.68 1.44
C LEU A 70 -9.21 8.17 0.39
N LEU A 71 -8.77 7.93 -0.86
CA LEU A 71 -9.63 7.36 -1.90
C LEU A 71 -10.18 5.99 -1.50
N ILE A 72 -9.34 5.10 -0.99
CA ILE A 72 -9.80 3.79 -0.48
C ILE A 72 -10.79 3.97 0.67
N PHE A 73 -10.52 4.88 1.61
CA PHE A 73 -11.41 5.15 2.73
C PHE A 73 -12.80 5.63 2.27
N LEU A 74 -12.85 6.54 1.29
CA LEU A 74 -14.10 7.04 0.72
C LEU A 74 -14.90 5.93 0.01
N TYR A 75 -14.22 5.03 -0.71
CA TYR A 75 -14.84 3.92 -1.43
C TYR A 75 -14.83 2.58 -0.66
N ARG A 76 -14.58 2.61 0.65
CA ARG A 76 -14.32 1.40 1.46
C ARG A 76 -15.37 0.31 1.34
N LYS A 77 -16.65 0.67 1.17
CA LYS A 77 -17.74 -0.29 1.02
C LYS A 77 -17.53 -1.20 -0.21
N LYS A 78 -17.06 -0.63 -1.32
CA LYS A 78 -16.77 -1.38 -2.55
C LYS A 78 -15.55 -2.28 -2.36
N PHE A 79 -14.48 -1.73 -1.79
CA PHE A 79 -13.26 -2.48 -1.51
C PHE A 79 -13.46 -3.60 -0.47
N ARG A 80 -14.34 -3.46 0.53
CA ARG A 80 -14.60 -4.54 1.48
C ARG A 80 -15.43 -5.68 0.88
N SER A 81 -16.37 -5.38 -0.02
CA SER A 81 -17.23 -6.42 -0.60
C SER A 81 -16.49 -7.33 -1.57
N GLN A 82 -15.53 -6.80 -2.33
CA GLN A 82 -14.78 -7.56 -3.34
C GLN A 82 -13.31 -7.10 -3.37
N ALA A 83 -12.61 -7.28 -2.26
CA ALA A 83 -11.27 -6.72 -2.02
C ALA A 83 -10.29 -7.00 -3.17
N PHE A 84 -10.10 -8.25 -3.56
CA PHE A 84 -9.13 -8.60 -4.61
C PHE A 84 -9.51 -8.03 -5.98
N LEU A 85 -10.80 -8.01 -6.33
CA LEU A 85 -11.26 -7.52 -7.63
C LEU A 85 -11.00 -6.02 -7.81
N TYR A 86 -11.18 -5.23 -6.76
CA TYR A 86 -10.95 -3.77 -6.81
C TYR A 86 -9.51 -3.38 -6.48
N LEU A 87 -8.85 -4.12 -5.60
CA LEU A 87 -7.51 -3.76 -5.12
C LEU A 87 -6.45 -3.93 -6.21
N LEU A 88 -6.48 -5.01 -7.00
CA LEU A 88 -5.47 -5.25 -8.04
C LEU A 88 -5.43 -4.20 -9.17
N PRO A 89 -6.56 -3.85 -9.82
CA PRO A 89 -6.52 -2.77 -10.82
C PRO A 89 -6.18 -1.43 -10.16
N PHE A 90 -6.59 -1.22 -8.92
CA PHE A 90 -6.28 0.02 -8.19
C PHE A 90 -4.81 0.12 -7.79
N THR A 91 -4.18 -0.97 -7.38
CA THR A 91 -2.73 -1.03 -7.13
C THR A 91 -1.97 -0.77 -8.41
N PHE A 92 -2.38 -1.37 -9.54
CA PHE A 92 -1.75 -1.11 -10.84
C PHE A 92 -1.78 0.36 -11.23
N ILE A 93 -2.97 0.98 -11.18
CA ILE A 93 -3.13 2.42 -11.47
C ILE A 93 -2.30 3.26 -10.49
N SER A 94 -2.30 2.89 -9.21
CA SER A 94 -1.56 3.63 -8.18
C SER A 94 -0.04 3.53 -8.38
N VAL A 95 0.49 2.38 -8.79
CA VAL A 95 1.91 2.24 -9.09
C VAL A 95 2.27 3.02 -10.36
N LEU A 96 1.42 2.99 -11.38
CA LEU A 96 1.64 3.74 -12.61
C LEU A 96 1.70 5.26 -12.35
N ILE A 97 0.76 5.79 -11.56
CA ILE A 97 0.77 7.20 -11.15
C ILE A 97 1.99 7.51 -10.28
N TYR A 98 2.36 6.62 -9.36
CA TYR A 98 3.54 6.80 -8.52
C TYR A 98 4.82 6.94 -9.33
N ASN A 99 5.03 6.03 -10.29
CA ASN A 99 6.22 6.05 -11.15
C ASN A 99 6.28 7.34 -11.98
N PHE A 100 5.12 7.81 -12.47
CA PHE A 100 5.06 9.09 -13.15
C PHE A 100 5.43 10.28 -12.25
N LEU A 101 4.97 10.28 -10.99
CA LEU A 101 5.25 11.38 -10.05
C LEU A 101 6.70 11.41 -9.56
N VAL A 102 7.30 10.25 -9.31
CA VAL A 102 8.65 10.14 -8.71
C VAL A 102 9.74 10.10 -9.77
N TYR A 103 9.55 9.29 -10.82
CA TYR A 103 10.57 9.03 -11.84
C TYR A 103 10.29 9.75 -13.17
N MET A 104 9.13 10.41 -13.31
CA MET A 104 8.70 11.05 -14.57
C MET A 104 8.59 10.07 -15.75
N GLU A 105 8.38 8.79 -15.47
CA GLU A 105 8.31 7.72 -16.46
C GLU A 105 6.97 6.97 -16.38
N LEU A 106 6.42 6.64 -17.55
CA LEU A 106 5.19 5.85 -17.71
C LEU A 106 5.52 4.44 -18.21
N ASP A 107 6.17 3.63 -17.37
CA ASP A 107 6.46 2.25 -17.70
C ASP A 107 5.30 1.31 -17.28
N ILE A 108 4.51 0.92 -18.27
CA ILE A 108 3.34 0.06 -18.13
C ILE A 108 3.76 -1.37 -17.77
N LEU A 109 4.82 -1.90 -18.39
CA LEU A 109 5.29 -3.26 -18.15
C LEU A 109 5.82 -3.37 -16.73
N PHE A 110 6.62 -2.39 -16.30
CA PHE A 110 7.11 -2.30 -14.94
C PHE A 110 5.97 -2.22 -13.92
N SER A 111 4.95 -1.40 -14.19
CA SER A 111 3.77 -1.26 -13.33
C SER A 111 2.94 -2.56 -13.26
N PHE A 112 2.93 -3.35 -14.33
CA PHE A 112 2.27 -4.65 -14.37
C PHE A 112 3.02 -5.68 -13.50
N PHE A 113 4.33 -5.80 -13.67
CA PHE A 113 5.15 -6.72 -12.87
C PHE A 113 5.16 -6.35 -11.39
N SER A 114 5.25 -5.06 -11.06
CA SER A 114 5.20 -4.59 -9.68
C SER A 114 3.88 -4.96 -9.01
N THR A 115 2.76 -4.87 -9.75
CA THR A 115 1.44 -5.28 -9.27
C THR A 115 1.41 -6.78 -8.98
N ILE A 116 1.96 -7.62 -9.84
CA ILE A 116 2.03 -9.08 -9.62
C ILE A 116 2.87 -9.38 -8.37
N ILE A 117 4.04 -8.76 -8.25
CA ILE A 117 4.95 -8.94 -7.10
C ILE A 117 4.31 -8.44 -5.80
N SER A 118 3.36 -7.50 -5.87
CA SER A 118 2.65 -7.01 -4.70
C SER A 118 1.63 -7.98 -4.11
N VAL A 119 1.15 -8.96 -4.90
CA VAL A 119 0.07 -9.88 -4.49
C VAL A 119 0.39 -10.66 -3.20
N PRO A 120 1.59 -11.27 -3.03
CA PRO A 120 1.97 -11.90 -1.78
C PRO A 120 1.88 -10.98 -0.56
N PHE A 121 2.33 -9.73 -0.69
CA PHE A 121 2.32 -8.75 0.42
C PHE A 121 0.89 -8.37 0.80
N ILE A 122 0.03 -8.16 -0.20
CA ILE A 122 -1.40 -7.92 0.02
C ILE A 122 -2.03 -9.10 0.78
N ILE A 123 -1.78 -10.33 0.33
CA ILE A 123 -2.30 -11.54 0.97
C ILE A 123 -1.81 -11.65 2.42
N ILE A 124 -0.52 -11.39 2.68
CA ILE A 124 0.05 -11.40 4.04
C ILE A 124 -0.67 -10.41 4.96
N VAL A 125 -0.96 -9.20 4.48
CA VAL A 125 -1.71 -8.20 5.25
C VAL A 125 -3.12 -8.70 5.60
N PHE A 126 -3.84 -9.27 4.63
CA PHE A 126 -5.19 -9.81 4.85
C PHE A 126 -5.20 -10.97 5.84
N ILE A 127 -4.32 -11.97 5.66
CA ILE A 127 -4.19 -13.13 6.57
C ILE A 127 -3.87 -12.67 7.99
N PHE A 128 -2.95 -11.71 8.13
CA PHE A 128 -2.55 -11.21 9.44
C PHE A 128 -3.70 -10.50 10.13
N TRP A 129 -4.45 -9.67 9.40
CA TRP A 129 -5.59 -8.98 9.98
C TRP A 129 -6.70 -9.93 10.43
N GLU A 130 -7.02 -10.94 9.62
CA GLU A 130 -8.02 -11.95 9.96
C GLU A 130 -7.67 -12.65 11.28
N LYS A 131 -6.41 -13.06 11.45
CA LYS A 131 -5.91 -13.66 12.69
C LYS A 131 -5.96 -12.74 13.91
N THR A 132 -5.89 -11.42 13.70
CA THR A 132 -5.88 -10.44 14.80
C THR A 132 -7.29 -10.19 15.38
N GLY A 133 -8.32 -10.92 14.93
CA GLY A 133 -9.59 -11.03 15.66
C GLY A 133 -10.51 -9.81 15.54
N SER A 134 -10.30 -8.94 14.56
CA SER A 134 -11.25 -7.86 14.25
C SER A 134 -12.34 -8.28 13.25
N SER A 135 -12.48 -9.59 12.98
CA SER A 135 -13.52 -10.20 12.13
C SER A 135 -14.80 -10.57 12.88
N LYS A 136 -15.13 -9.89 13.99
CA LYS A 136 -16.53 -9.77 14.46
C LYS A 136 -17.32 -8.72 13.66
N LEU A 137 -16.92 -8.43 12.42
CA LEU A 137 -17.82 -7.79 11.46
C LEU A 137 -18.73 -8.88 10.91
N LYS A 138 -19.83 -9.06 11.65
CA LYS A 138 -21.03 -9.77 11.25
C LYS A 138 -21.30 -9.51 9.77
N VAL A 139 -21.18 -10.57 8.97
CA VAL A 139 -22.06 -10.77 7.83
C VAL A 139 -23.43 -10.98 8.45
N ALA A 140 -24.25 -9.93 8.46
CA ALA A 140 -25.67 -9.95 8.72
C ALA A 140 -26.32 -9.05 7.67
#